data_AF-A0A915A8L2-F1
#
_entry.id   AF-A0A915A8L2-F1
#
_cell.length_a   1.000
_cell.length_b   1.000
_cell.length_c   1.000
_cell.angle_alpha   90.00
_cell.angle_beta   90.00
_cell.angle_gamma   90.00
#
_symmetry.space_group_name_H-M   'P 1'
#
loop_
_entity.id
_entity.type
_entity.pdbx_description
1 polymer ?
#
loop_
_entity_poly.entity_id
_entity_poly.type
_entity_poly.pdbx_seq_one_letter_code
_entity_poly.pdbx_strand_id
1 'polypeptide(L)' 'MIVETDDGCYHLWTRWGRVGEPGANQHQQFSGADDAVKAFKKKFHDKTRNKFEERHKFVAYSG' A
#
# COMPACT_ATOMS: atom_id res chain seq x y z
N MET A 1 -2.67 3.66 -1.55
CA MET A 1 -2.63 5.13 -1.45
C MET A 1 -2.87 5.47 0.01
N ILE A 2 -2.02 6.29 0.60
CA ILE A 2 -2.26 6.82 1.94
C ILE A 2 -2.83 8.22 1.76
N VAL A 3 -3.93 8.51 2.46
CA VAL A 3 -4.60 9.81 2.47
C VAL A 3 -4.69 10.26 3.92
N GLU A 4 -4.32 11.50 4.19
CA GLU A 4 -4.52 12.14 5.49
C GLU A 4 -5.86 12.87 5.49
N THR A 5 -6.61 12.78 6.58
CA THR A 5 -7.87 13.49 6.78
C THR A 5 -7.68 14.66 7.73
N ASP A 6 -8.60 15.62 7.67
CA ASP A 6 -8.59 16.83 8.49
C ASP A 6 -8.63 16.51 10.01
N ASP A 7 -9.12 15.33 10.38
CA ASP A 7 -9.16 14.81 11.76
C ASP A 7 -7.80 14.26 12.24
N GLY A 8 -6.72 14.40 11.46
CA GLY A 8 -5.39 13.87 11.77
C GLY A 8 -5.27 12.35 11.66
N CYS A 9 -6.22 11.70 10.97
CA CYS A 9 -6.19 10.27 10.71
C CYS A 9 -5.60 9.98 9.33
N TYR A 10 -5.01 8.79 9.19
CA TYR A 10 -4.40 8.31 7.96
C TYR A 10 -5.16 7.10 7.43
N HIS A 11 -5.50 7.15 6.15
CA HIS A 11 -6.31 6.16 5.48
C HIS A 11 -5.50 5.49 4.39
N LEU A 12 -5.25 4.19 4.53
CA LEU A 12 -4.62 3.36 3.52
C LEU A 12 -5.69 2.68 2.66
N TRP A 13 -5.78 3.13 1.42
CA TRP A 13 -6.60 2.49 0.38
C TRP A 13 -5.76 1.56 -0.49
N THR A 14 -6.23 0.33 -0.66
CA THR A 14 -5.65 -0.68 -1.56
C THR A 14 -6.73 -1.26 -2.45
N ARG A 15 -6.43 -1.46 -3.74
CA ARG A 15 -7.33 -2.12 -4.70
C ARG A 15 -6.56 -3.20 -5.45
N TRP A 16 -7.19 -4.34 -5.71
CA TRP A 16 -6.62 -5.44 -6.49
C TRP A 16 -7.73 -6.19 -7.23
N GLY A 17 -7.40 -6.79 -8.36
CA GLY A 17 -8.37 -7.51 -9.18
C GLY A 17 -7.81 -7.78 -10.57
N ARG A 18 -8.60 -8.46 -11.39
CA ARG A 18 -8.29 -8.59 -12.81
C ARG A 18 -8.44 -7.25 -13.52
N VAL A 19 -7.60 -7.00 -14.51
CA VAL A 19 -7.67 -5.78 -15.31
C VAL A 19 -8.98 -5.79 -16.10
N GLY A 20 -9.76 -4.72 -15.99
CA GLY A 20 -11.10 -4.61 -16.61
C GLY A 20 -12.26 -5.01 -15.69
N GLU A 21 -11.99 -5.56 -14.51
CA GLU A 21 -13.01 -5.85 -13.50
C GLU A 21 -12.92 -4.89 -12.31
N PRO A 22 -14.02 -4.64 -11.57
CA PRO A 22 -14.00 -3.80 -10.36
C PRO A 22 -13.02 -4.29 -9.29
N GLY A 23 -12.75 -5.60 -9.24
CA GLY A 23 -11.86 -6.21 -8.26
C GLY A 23 -12.37 -6.07 -6.82
N ALA A 24 -11.46 -6.27 -5.87
CA ALA A 24 -11.67 -6.00 -4.47
C ALA A 24 -10.86 -4.78 -4.03
N ASN A 25 -11.35 -4.12 -2.99
CA ASN A 25 -10.64 -3.04 -2.32
C ASN A 25 -10.62 -3.27 -0.81
N GLN A 26 -9.68 -2.60 -0.16
CA GLN A 26 -9.58 -2.56 1.28
C GLN A 26 -9.16 -1.16 1.71
N HIS A 27 -9.84 -0.71 2.75
CA HIS A 27 -9.62 0.54 3.43
C HIS A 27 -9.19 0.25 4.88
N GLN A 28 -8.09 0.86 5.30
CA GLN A 28 -7.60 0.76 6.68
C GLN A 28 -7.35 2.16 7.22
N GLN A 29 -7.84 2.43 8.43
CA GLN A 29 -7.60 3.69 9.12
C GLN A 29 -6.51 3.49 10.18
N PHE A 30 -5.65 4.49 10.30
CA PHE A 30 -4.53 4.57 11.23
C PHE A 30 -4.56 5.94 11.90
N SER A 31 -4.22 6.01 13.17
CA SER A 31 -4.08 7.27 13.91
C SER A 31 -2.70 7.91 13.76
N GLY A 32 -1.73 7.21 13.14
CA GLY A 32 -0.36 7.69 12.96
C GLY A 32 0.15 7.45 11.55
N ALA A 33 0.87 8.45 11.02
CA ALA A 33 1.47 8.41 9.69
C ALA A 33 2.44 7.23 9.56
N ASP A 34 3.26 7.01 10.57
CA ASP A 34 4.28 5.95 10.58
C ASP A 34 3.67 4.55 10.46
N ASP A 35 2.53 4.32 11.11
CA ASP A 35 1.86 3.02 11.07
C ASP A 35 1.17 2.78 9.73
N ALA A 36 0.54 3.81 9.15
CA ALA A 36 0.01 3.75 7.78
C ALA A 36 1.12 3.47 6.76
N VAL A 37 2.27 4.14 6.91
CA VAL A 37 3.45 3.95 6.05
C VAL A 37 4.02 2.54 6.23
N LYS A 38 4.17 2.03 7.46
CA LYS A 38 4.62 0.65 7.71
C LYS A 38 3.69 -0.37 7.07
N ALA A 39 2.37 -0.21 7.22
CA ALA A 39 1.38 -1.11 6.62
C ALA A 39 1.47 -1.12 5.09
N PHE A 40 1.64 0.07 4.48
CA PHE A 40 1.86 0.20 3.05
C PHE A 40 3.17 -0.45 2.59
N LYS A 41 4.30 -0.18 3.27
CA LYS A 41 5.61 -0.79 2.97
C LYS A 41 5.55 -2.31 3.05
N LYS A 42 4.87 -2.85 4.07
CA LYS A 42 4.65 -4.30 4.23
C LYS A 42 3.88 -4.87 3.04
N LYS A 43 2.75 -4.26 2.67
CA LYS A 43 1.95 -4.72 1.50
C LYS A 43 2.72 -4.61 0.19
N PHE A 44 3.53 -3.57 0.00
CA PHE A 44 4.39 -3.42 -1.17
C PHE A 44 5.41 -4.57 -1.25
N HIS A 45 6.10 -4.84 -0.14
CA HIS A 45 7.06 -5.94 -0.05
C HIS A 45 6.39 -7.31 -0.27
N ASP A 46 5.23 -7.57 0.33
CA ASP A 46 4.52 -8.84 0.15
C ASP A 46 4.16 -9.10 -1.32
N LYS A 47 3.86 -8.04 -2.10
CA LYS A 47 3.46 -8.16 -3.50
C LYS A 47 4.62 -8.16 -4.48
N THR A 48 5.72 -7.49 -4.15
CA THR A 48 6.83 -7.28 -5.08
C THR A 48 8.09 -8.00 -4.67
N ARG A 49 8.19 -8.49 -3.43
CA ARG A 49 9.41 -8.95 -2.77
C ARG A 49 10.54 -7.91 -2.77
N ASN A 50 10.20 -6.63 -2.90
CA ASN A 50 11.13 -5.51 -2.89
C ASN A 50 10.86 -4.60 -1.68
N LYS A 51 11.91 -3.97 -1.14
CA LYS A 51 11.76 -2.92 -0.13
C LYS A 51 11.29 -1.63 -0.80
N PHE A 52 10.33 -0.95 -0.20
CA PHE A 52 9.82 0.31 -0.74
C PHE A 52 10.87 1.44 -0.77
N GLU A 53 11.81 1.45 0.19
CA GLU A 53 12.92 2.41 0.23
C GLU A 53 13.87 2.24 -0.96
N GLU A 54 14.03 1.02 -1.44
CA GLU A 54 14.85 0.67 -2.58
C GLU A 54 14.04 0.57 -3.87
N ARG A 55 12.88 1.25 -3.95
CA ARG A 55 12.01 1.24 -5.15
C ARG A 55 12.72 1.65 -6.44
N HIS A 56 13.86 2.35 -6.34
CA HIS A 56 14.70 2.73 -7.47
C HIS A 56 15.53 1.55 -8.04
N LYS A 57 15.78 0.50 -7.23
CA LYS A 57 16.42 -0.76 -7.63
C LYS A 57 15.41 -1.89 -7.78
N PHE A 58 14.17 -1.57 -8.18
CA PHE A 58 13.09 -2.54 -8.26
C PHE A 58 13.47 -3.71 -9.18
N VAL A 59 13.46 -4.93 -8.63
CA VAL A 59 13.66 -6.16 -9.40
C VAL A 59 12.30 -6.83 -9.60
N ALA A 60 11.88 -6.98 -10.85
CA ALA A 60 10.70 -7.76 -11.18
C ALA A 60 11.02 -9.25 -10.99
N TYR A 61 10.47 -9.86 -9.95
CA TYR A 61 10.53 -11.30 -9.78
C TYR A 61 9.44 -11.96 -10.61
N SER A 62 9.78 -13.04 -11.31
CA SER A 62 8.79 -13.90 -11.96
C SER A 62 7.86 -14.48 -10.89
N GLY A 63 6.56 -14.27 -11.08
CA GLY A 63 5.48 -14.76 -10.22
C GLY A 63 4.76 -15.96 -10.84
#